data_AF-A0A1H3P716-F1
#
_entry.id   AF-A0A1H3P716-F1
#
_cell.length_a   1.000
_cell.length_b   1.000
_cell.length_c   1.000
_cell.angle_alpha   90.00
_cell.angle_beta   90.00
_cell.angle_gamma   90.00
#
_symmetry.space_group_name_H-M   'P 1'
#
loop_
_entity.id
_entity.type
_entity.pdbx_description
1 polymer ?
#
loop_
_entity_poly.entity_id
_entity_poly.type
_entity_poly.pdbx_seq_one_letter_code
_entity_poly.pdbx_strand_id
1 'polypeptide(L)'
;MDNNTFKNLKNIAIVALPLLMLSLLKKDEGFKLNMNLSNNYEDKAKMLREIKPYFLQEDQHILGKVQDIFEILNMIKRIIENDYNDKVKSSNLNLSIIDRKGKILSEMVNYLGDNNKTMAESIVNTKNNILKAKENLKGYSQLASTQNLDRLTSMVKLANCIEPILPDKGKVQSRKLQQIVNIMKASDESFRPLY
;
A
#
# COMPACT_ATOMS: atom_id res chain seq x y z
N MET A 1 -25.79 38.18 36.59
CA MET A 1 -25.57 37.07 37.53
C MET A 1 -25.13 35.89 36.69
N ASP A 2 -23.85 35.51 36.62
CA ASP A 2 -23.43 34.22 35.97
C ASP A 2 -21.92 33.89 36.01
N ASN A 3 -21.06 34.73 36.61
CA ASN A 3 -19.62 34.42 36.69
C ASN A 3 -19.25 33.32 37.71
N ASN A 4 -20.15 32.99 38.65
CA ASN A 4 -19.88 31.97 39.67
C ASN A 4 -20.19 30.55 39.19
N THR A 5 -21.18 30.38 38.31
CA THR A 5 -21.62 29.09 37.77
C THR A 5 -20.55 28.48 36.84
N PHE A 6 -19.97 29.30 35.96
CA PHE A 6 -18.94 28.87 35.00
C PHE A 6 -17.59 28.54 35.66
N LYS A 7 -17.22 29.27 36.72
CA LYS A 7 -16.01 29.03 37.50
C LYS A 7 -16.12 27.74 38.32
N ASN A 8 -17.32 27.45 38.84
CA ASN A 8 -17.61 26.20 39.53
C ASN A 8 -17.59 25.00 38.58
N LEU A 9 -18.11 25.12 37.35
CA LEU A 9 -18.08 24.06 36.33
C LEU A 9 -16.65 23.71 35.85
N LYS A 10 -15.79 24.71 35.61
CA LYS A 10 -14.37 24.48 35.27
C LYS A 10 -13.64 23.76 36.40
N ASN A 11 -13.90 24.14 37.65
CA ASN A 11 -13.28 23.49 38.80
C ASN A 11 -13.81 22.05 38.99
N ILE A 12 -15.10 21.80 38.71
CA ILE A 12 -15.67 20.45 38.74
C ILE A 12 -15.06 19.56 37.64
N ALA A 13 -14.87 20.07 36.42
CA ALA A 13 -14.28 19.30 35.32
C ALA A 13 -12.79 18.97 35.57
N ILE A 14 -12.04 19.91 36.14
CA ILE A 14 -10.62 19.72 36.51
C ILE A 14 -10.45 18.73 37.67
N VAL A 15 -11.45 18.63 38.57
CA VAL A 15 -11.45 17.64 39.66
C VAL A 15 -12.01 16.29 39.19
N ALA A 16 -12.98 16.27 38.28
CA ALA A 16 -13.60 15.06 37.75
C ALA A 16 -12.69 14.27 36.79
N LEU A 17 -11.82 14.95 36.01
CA LEU A 17 -10.90 14.26 35.09
C LEU A 17 -9.90 13.34 35.82
N PRO A 18 -9.20 13.82 36.87
CA PRO A 18 -8.33 12.98 37.68
C PRO A 18 -9.09 11.93 38.48
N LEU A 19 -10.31 12.23 38.96
CA LEU A 19 -11.17 11.25 39.64
C LEU A 19 -11.65 10.13 38.70
N LEU A 20 -11.97 10.45 37.44
CA LEU A 20 -12.26 9.45 36.41
C LEU A 20 -11.01 8.62 36.10
N MET A 21 -9.84 9.25 35.94
CA MET A 21 -8.56 8.56 35.74
C MET A 21 -8.16 7.70 36.94
N LEU A 22 -8.40 8.17 38.17
CA LEU A 22 -8.14 7.41 39.41
C LEU A 22 -9.16 6.29 39.63
N SER A 23 -10.41 6.46 39.18
CA SER A 23 -11.40 5.37 39.15
C SER A 23 -11.02 4.28 38.15
N LEU A 24 -10.26 4.63 37.10
CA LEU A 24 -9.68 3.71 36.12
C LEU A 24 -8.39 3.03 36.61
N LEU A 25 -7.79 3.49 37.72
CA LEU A 25 -6.48 3.06 38.21
C LEU A 25 -6.52 2.34 39.57
N LYS A 26 -7.67 1.84 40.01
CA LYS A 26 -7.72 1.09 41.27
C LYS A 26 -6.99 -0.25 41.17
N LYS A 27 -6.12 -0.40 42.16
CA LYS A 27 -5.10 -1.43 42.38
C LYS A 27 -5.72 -2.81 42.64
N ASP A 28 -4.95 -3.79 42.19
CA ASP A 28 -5.01 -5.23 42.44
C ASP A 28 -5.98 -6.03 41.57
N GLU A 29 -5.37 -7.03 40.92
CA GLU A 29 -5.93 -8.03 40.01
C GLU A 29 -6.10 -7.58 38.54
N GLY A 30 -5.08 -7.92 37.74
CA GLY A 30 -5.00 -7.99 36.29
C GLY A 30 -6.04 -7.22 35.48
N PHE A 31 -5.58 -6.19 34.74
CA PHE A 31 -6.24 -5.47 33.65
C PHE A 31 -7.46 -6.19 33.04
N LYS A 32 -8.58 -6.16 33.73
CA LYS A 32 -9.90 -6.37 33.17
C LYS A 32 -10.57 -5.01 33.21
N LEU A 33 -10.24 -4.23 32.19
CA LEU A 33 -11.07 -3.11 31.75
C LEU A 33 -12.45 -3.68 31.44
N ASN A 34 -13.31 -3.78 32.45
CA ASN A 34 -14.74 -4.00 32.24
C ASN A 34 -15.35 -2.66 31.80
N MET A 35 -14.79 -2.09 30.72
CA MET A 35 -15.50 -1.10 29.95
C MET A 35 -16.70 -1.83 29.39
N ASN A 36 -17.91 -1.44 29.80
CA ASN A 36 -19.12 -1.89 29.14
C ASN A 36 -19.12 -1.29 27.72
N LEU A 37 -18.34 -1.93 26.82
CA LEU A 37 -18.05 -1.56 25.43
C LEU A 37 -19.27 -1.76 24.50
N SER A 38 -20.42 -2.13 25.07
CA SER A 38 -21.71 -2.21 24.37
C SER A 38 -22.24 -0.85 23.91
N ASN A 39 -21.63 0.26 24.34
CA ASN A 39 -22.00 1.59 23.88
C ASN A 39 -21.60 1.81 22.41
N ASN A 40 -22.56 2.26 21.59
CA ASN A 40 -22.32 2.68 20.21
C ASN A 40 -21.64 4.07 20.20
N TYR A 41 -20.32 4.09 20.39
CA TYR A 41 -19.52 5.31 20.41
C TYR A 41 -19.48 6.02 19.05
N GLU A 42 -19.61 5.28 17.96
CA GLU A 42 -19.68 5.83 16.60
C GLU A 42 -20.94 6.65 16.39
N ASP A 43 -22.12 6.12 16.76
CA ASP A 43 -23.39 6.85 16.68
C ASP A 43 -23.38 8.10 17.56
N LYS A 44 -22.77 8.02 18.76
CA LYS A 44 -22.65 9.17 19.67
C LYS A 44 -21.75 10.26 19.10
N ALA A 45 -20.62 9.90 18.48
CA ALA A 45 -19.74 10.85 17.80
C ALA A 45 -20.43 11.49 16.58
N LYS A 46 -21.17 10.68 15.80
CA LYS A 46 -21.94 11.17 14.65
C LYS A 46 -23.06 12.13 15.07
N MET A 47 -23.83 11.78 16.10
CA MET A 47 -24.86 12.64 16.67
C MET A 47 -24.27 13.97 17.11
N LEU A 48 -23.16 13.97 17.85
CA LEU A 48 -22.49 15.20 18.28
C LEU A 48 -22.03 16.06 17.11
N ARG A 49 -21.50 15.44 16.05
CA ARG A 49 -21.09 16.13 14.84
C ARG A 49 -22.27 16.83 14.14
N GLU A 50 -23.44 16.20 14.13
CA GLU A 50 -24.66 16.72 13.51
C GLU A 50 -25.33 17.81 14.35
N ILE A 51 -25.33 17.70 15.69
CA ILE A 51 -25.98 18.69 16.56
C ILE A 51 -25.09 19.89 16.89
N LYS A 52 -23.76 19.72 16.91
CA LYS A 52 -22.78 20.76 17.28
C LYS A 52 -23.03 22.12 16.58
N PRO A 53 -23.29 22.21 15.26
CA PRO A 53 -23.49 23.49 14.58
C PRO A 53 -24.64 24.35 15.11
N TYR A 54 -25.61 23.75 15.82
CA TYR A 54 -26.76 24.45 16.38
C TYR A 54 -26.51 25.07 17.77
N PHE A 55 -25.33 24.87 18.34
CA PHE A 55 -24.94 25.42 19.64
C PHE A 55 -24.17 26.73 19.51
N LEU A 56 -24.06 27.48 20.60
CA LEU A 56 -23.22 28.67 20.69
C LEU A 56 -21.73 28.28 20.58
N GLN A 57 -20.89 29.19 20.06
CA GLN A 57 -19.49 28.90 19.73
C GLN A 57 -18.67 28.33 20.91
N GLU A 58 -18.96 28.77 22.13
CA GLU A 58 -18.33 28.31 23.36
C GLU A 58 -18.66 26.84 23.66
N ASP A 59 -19.92 26.47 23.45
CA ASP A 59 -20.42 25.10 23.62
C ASP A 59 -19.97 24.19 22.46
N GLN A 60 -19.86 24.74 21.25
CA GLN A 60 -19.32 24.01 20.09
C GLN A 60 -17.91 23.47 20.35
N HIS A 61 -17.08 24.25 21.04
CA HIS A 61 -15.73 23.82 21.42
C HIS A 61 -15.74 22.66 22.41
N ILE A 62 -16.64 22.70 23.39
CA ILE A 62 -16.80 21.63 24.38
C ILE A 62 -17.33 20.36 23.69
N LEU A 63 -18.37 20.49 22.87
CA LEU A 63 -18.94 19.39 22.10
C LEU A 63 -17.93 18.79 21.12
N GLY A 64 -17.04 19.60 20.54
CA GLY A 64 -15.92 19.13 19.74
C GLY A 64 -14.98 18.23 20.53
N LYS A 65 -14.58 18.62 21.74
CA LYS A 65 -13.74 17.77 22.60
C LYS A 65 -14.43 16.47 23.01
N VAL A 66 -15.74 16.52 23.28
CA VAL A 66 -16.51 15.32 23.62
C VAL A 66 -16.65 14.39 22.40
N GLN A 67 -16.82 14.94 21.20
CA GLN A 67 -16.80 14.19 19.94
C GLN A 67 -15.44 13.46 19.78
N ASP A 68 -14.32 14.16 19.97
CA ASP A 68 -12.98 13.58 19.86
C ASP A 68 -12.77 12.42 20.85
N ILE A 69 -13.26 12.57 22.09
CA ILE A 69 -13.20 11.50 23.10
C ILE A 69 -13.98 10.26 22.63
N PHE A 70 -15.17 10.43 22.06
CA PHE A 70 -15.93 9.28 21.54
C PHE A 70 -15.27 8.63 20.32
N GLU A 71 -14.64 9.41 19.45
CA GLU A 71 -13.86 8.87 18.33
C GLU A 71 -12.64 8.06 18.80
N ILE A 72 -11.92 8.55 19.82
CA ILE A 72 -10.81 7.82 20.45
C ILE A 72 -11.30 6.53 21.10
N LEU A 73 -12.40 6.59 21.87
CA LEU A 73 -13.00 5.40 22.49
C LEU A 73 -13.46 4.37 21.45
N ASN A 74 -14.00 4.83 20.31
CA ASN A 74 -14.35 3.95 19.19
C ASN A 74 -13.10 3.31 18.57
N MET A 75 -12.02 4.06 18.41
CA MET A 75 -10.75 3.52 17.91
C MET A 75 -10.17 2.47 18.87
N ILE A 76 -10.18 2.73 20.18
CA ILE A 76 -9.74 1.78 21.22
C ILE A 76 -10.63 0.52 21.20
N LYS A 77 -11.95 0.68 21.08
CA LYS A 77 -12.90 -0.44 20.94
C LYS A 77 -12.52 -1.33 19.75
N ARG A 78 -12.30 -0.73 18.57
CA ARG A 78 -11.90 -1.46 17.36
C ARG A 78 -10.54 -2.16 17.50
N ILE A 79 -9.61 -1.58 18.27
CA ILE A 79 -8.33 -2.21 18.62
C ILE A 79 -8.55 -3.44 19.50
N ILE A 80 -9.34 -3.31 20.57
CA ILE A 80 -9.61 -4.41 21.51
C ILE A 80 -10.38 -5.55 20.83
N GLU A 81 -11.37 -5.21 20.00
CA GLU A 81 -12.22 -6.18 19.29
C GLU A 81 -11.53 -6.81 18.07
N ASN A 82 -10.28 -6.42 17.77
CA ASN A 82 -9.55 -6.82 16.55
C ASN A 82 -10.37 -6.59 15.26
N ASP A 83 -11.26 -5.59 15.27
CA ASP A 83 -12.15 -5.25 14.16
C ASP A 83 -11.45 -4.31 13.16
N TYR A 84 -10.25 -4.75 12.76
CA TYR A 84 -9.53 -4.27 11.58
C TYR A 84 -9.81 -5.15 10.36
N ASN A 85 -10.56 -6.24 10.56
CA ASN A 85 -10.61 -7.36 9.64
C ASN A 85 -11.28 -7.02 8.31
N ASP A 86 -12.32 -6.21 8.24
CA ASP A 86 -13.07 -6.08 6.98
C ASP A 86 -12.39 -5.18 5.94
N LYS A 87 -11.65 -4.15 6.38
CA LYS A 87 -10.83 -3.31 5.49
C LYS A 87 -9.47 -3.94 5.16
N VAL A 88 -8.89 -4.73 6.06
CA VAL A 88 -7.56 -5.35 5.87
C VAL A 88 -7.65 -6.70 5.15
N LYS A 89 -8.68 -7.52 5.39
CA LYS A 89 -8.83 -8.85 4.75
C LYS A 89 -9.08 -8.74 3.24
N SER A 90 -9.84 -7.75 2.78
CA SER A 90 -10.27 -7.64 1.38
C SER A 90 -9.16 -7.22 0.41
N SER A 91 -8.08 -6.61 0.90
CA SER A 91 -7.07 -5.98 0.02
C SER A 91 -5.96 -6.92 -0.48
N ASN A 92 -5.78 -8.11 0.12
CA ASN A 92 -4.59 -8.96 -0.09
C ASN A 92 -4.86 -10.45 -0.33
N LEU A 93 -6.11 -10.91 -0.32
CA LEU A 93 -6.42 -12.35 -0.41
C LEU A 93 -6.07 -13.00 -1.76
N ASN A 94 -5.95 -12.22 -2.83
CA ASN A 94 -5.75 -12.74 -4.19
C ASN A 94 -4.30 -12.63 -4.72
N LEU A 95 -3.36 -12.09 -3.93
CA LEU A 95 -1.97 -11.94 -4.36
C LEU A 95 -1.11 -13.13 -3.91
N SER A 96 -0.25 -13.62 -4.80
CA SER A 96 0.76 -14.61 -4.44
C SER A 96 1.69 -14.06 -3.34
N ILE A 97 2.30 -14.94 -2.55
CA ILE A 97 3.26 -14.53 -1.50
C ILE A 97 4.39 -13.66 -2.07
N ILE A 98 4.84 -13.95 -3.30
CA ILE A 98 5.92 -13.23 -3.99
C ILE A 98 5.43 -11.83 -4.43
N ASP A 99 4.18 -11.70 -4.83
CA ASP A 99 3.59 -10.41 -5.21
C ASP A 99 3.31 -9.52 -4.01
N ARG A 100 2.85 -10.13 -2.91
CA ARG A 100 2.74 -9.44 -1.62
C ARG A 100 4.08 -8.89 -1.15
N LYS A 101 5.15 -9.70 -1.16
CA LYS A 101 6.49 -9.25 -0.76
C LYS A 101 6.99 -8.11 -1.66
N GLY A 102 6.78 -8.21 -2.97
CA GLY A 102 7.14 -7.15 -3.92
C GLY A 102 6.38 -5.85 -3.68
N LYS A 103 5.07 -5.92 -3.40
CA LYS A 103 4.25 -4.74 -3.10
C LYS A 103 4.65 -4.08 -1.79
N ILE A 104 4.92 -4.87 -0.74
CA ILE A 104 5.44 -4.37 0.54
C ILE A 104 6.77 -3.65 0.33
N LEU A 105 7.71 -4.25 -0.40
CA LEU A 105 9.00 -3.63 -0.73
C LEU A 105 8.81 -2.31 -1.48
N SER A 106 7.91 -2.27 -2.48
CA SER A 106 7.61 -1.05 -3.24
C SER A 106 7.03 0.08 -2.38
N GLU A 107 6.18 -0.24 -1.40
CA GLU A 107 5.64 0.76 -0.46
C GLU A 107 6.71 1.23 0.54
N MET A 108 7.57 0.31 1.00
CA MET A 108 8.65 0.61 1.94
C MET A 108 9.74 1.51 1.37
N VAL A 109 10.00 1.47 0.06
CA VAL A 109 10.99 2.32 -0.65
C VAL A 109 10.83 3.81 -0.29
N ASN A 110 9.60 4.28 -0.08
CA ASN A 110 9.31 5.68 0.26
C ASN A 110 9.75 6.09 1.68
N TYR A 111 10.06 5.12 2.54
CA TYR A 111 10.38 5.32 3.96
C TYR A 111 11.82 4.87 4.31
N LEU A 112 12.57 4.37 3.33
CA LEU A 112 13.95 3.93 3.50
C LEU A 112 14.94 5.07 3.19
N GLY A 113 16.07 5.10 3.92
CA GLY A 113 17.20 5.96 3.57
C GLY A 113 17.86 5.55 2.25
N ASP A 114 18.59 6.46 1.61
CA ASP A 114 19.04 6.38 0.20
C ASP A 114 19.71 5.06 -0.21
N ASN A 115 20.59 4.50 0.63
CA ASN A 115 21.26 3.23 0.35
C ASN A 115 20.29 2.04 0.29
N ASN A 116 19.34 1.99 1.24
CA ASN A 116 18.36 0.91 1.32
C ASN A 116 17.25 1.10 0.27
N LYS A 117 16.94 2.35 -0.08
CA LYS A 117 16.03 2.71 -1.16
C LYS A 117 16.51 2.16 -2.50
N THR A 118 17.78 2.44 -2.85
CA THR A 118 18.40 1.97 -4.10
C THR A 118 18.40 0.44 -4.20
N MET A 119 18.69 -0.24 -3.10
CA MET A 119 18.66 -1.71 -3.04
C MET A 119 17.25 -2.26 -3.23
N ALA A 120 16.25 -1.70 -2.54
CA ALA A 120 14.86 -2.12 -2.65
C ALA A 120 14.28 -1.89 -4.07
N GLU A 121 14.57 -0.73 -4.67
CA GLU A 121 14.21 -0.44 -6.07
C GLU A 121 14.86 -1.44 -7.04
N SER A 122 16.15 -1.76 -6.84
CA SER A 122 16.86 -2.75 -7.66
C SER A 122 16.23 -4.14 -7.58
N ILE A 123 15.81 -4.58 -6.39
CA ILE A 123 15.14 -5.87 -6.19
C ILE A 123 13.79 -5.90 -6.90
N VAL A 124 12.97 -4.86 -6.75
CA VAL A 124 11.65 -4.77 -7.42
C VAL A 124 11.82 -4.73 -8.94
N ASN A 125 12.76 -3.94 -9.44
CA ASN A 125 13.06 -3.85 -10.87
C ASN A 125 13.56 -5.18 -11.43
N THR A 126 14.44 -5.88 -10.71
CA THR A 126 14.93 -7.20 -11.10
C THR A 126 13.80 -8.22 -11.20
N LYS A 127 12.89 -8.25 -10.21
CA LYS A 127 11.69 -9.11 -10.25
C LYS A 127 10.86 -8.82 -11.51
N ASN A 128 10.57 -7.55 -11.79
CA ASN A 128 9.77 -7.15 -12.95
C ASN A 128 10.45 -7.54 -14.27
N ASN A 129 11.77 -7.37 -14.36
CA ASN A 129 12.55 -7.76 -15.53
C ASN A 129 12.53 -9.28 -15.77
N ILE A 130 12.62 -10.08 -14.71
CA ILE A 130 12.50 -11.55 -14.79
C ILE A 130 11.10 -11.96 -15.27
N LEU A 131 10.05 -11.34 -14.72
CA LEU A 131 8.67 -11.63 -15.14
C LEU A 131 8.45 -11.27 -16.61
N LYS A 132 8.92 -10.09 -17.04
CA LYS A 132 8.87 -9.65 -18.44
C LYS A 132 9.63 -10.61 -19.36
N ALA A 133 10.83 -11.06 -18.97
CA ALA A 133 11.59 -12.02 -19.75
C ALA A 133 10.86 -13.37 -19.85
N LYS A 134 10.25 -13.84 -18.75
CA LYS A 134 9.43 -15.07 -18.74
C LYS A 134 8.21 -14.95 -19.67
N GLU A 135 7.51 -13.83 -19.65
CA GLU A 135 6.38 -13.57 -20.55
C GLU A 135 6.81 -13.53 -22.01
N ASN A 136 7.91 -12.83 -22.30
CA ASN A 136 8.48 -12.79 -23.65
C ASN A 136 8.87 -14.19 -24.14
N LEU A 137 9.52 -15.01 -23.29
CA LEU A 137 9.90 -16.38 -23.62
C LEU A 137 8.69 -17.28 -23.86
N LYS A 138 7.62 -17.11 -23.08
CA LYS A 138 6.36 -17.85 -23.28
C LYS A 138 5.73 -17.49 -24.63
N GLY A 139 5.68 -16.19 -24.95
CA GLY A 139 5.22 -15.72 -26.26
C GLY A 139 6.08 -16.22 -27.41
N TYR A 140 7.41 -16.23 -27.24
CA TYR A 140 8.34 -16.78 -28.22
C TYR A 140 8.16 -18.28 -28.42
N SER A 141 7.98 -19.06 -27.35
CA SER A 141 7.69 -20.50 -27.45
C SER A 141 6.42 -20.77 -28.26
N GLN A 142 5.36 -20.00 -28.04
CA GLN A 142 4.11 -20.13 -28.80
C GLN A 142 4.31 -19.79 -30.29
N LEU A 143 5.08 -18.74 -30.59
CA LEU A 143 5.40 -18.37 -31.97
C LEU A 143 6.29 -19.40 -32.66
N ALA A 144 7.30 -19.93 -31.96
CA ALA A 144 8.19 -20.96 -32.48
C ALA A 144 7.48 -22.29 -32.78
N SER A 145 6.42 -22.61 -32.01
CA SER A 145 5.61 -23.80 -32.25
C SER A 145 4.59 -23.64 -33.39
N THR A 146 4.26 -22.42 -33.80
CA THR A 146 3.17 -22.14 -34.78
C THR A 146 3.65 -21.53 -36.08
N GLN A 147 4.84 -20.91 -36.10
CA GLN A 147 5.40 -20.25 -37.28
C GLN A 147 6.76 -20.89 -37.61
N ASN A 148 6.98 -21.18 -38.90
CA ASN A 148 8.30 -21.53 -39.42
C ASN A 148 9.18 -20.27 -39.42
N LEU A 149 9.78 -19.98 -38.27
CA LEU A 149 10.71 -18.88 -38.10
C LEU A 149 12.08 -19.28 -38.65
N ASP A 150 12.62 -18.46 -39.54
CA ASP A 150 14.02 -18.55 -39.94
C ASP A 150 14.95 -18.46 -38.71
N ARG A 151 16.12 -19.10 -38.79
CA ARG A 151 17.10 -19.21 -37.71
C ARG A 151 17.63 -17.85 -37.25
N LEU A 152 17.89 -16.92 -38.18
CA LEU A 152 18.36 -15.57 -37.83
C LEU A 152 17.27 -14.78 -37.11
N THR A 153 16.04 -14.89 -37.57
CA THR A 153 14.85 -14.30 -36.92
C THR A 153 14.65 -14.85 -35.51
N SER A 154 14.84 -16.16 -35.35
CA SER A 154 14.70 -16.88 -34.08
C SER A 154 15.73 -16.42 -33.04
N MET A 155 16.99 -16.24 -33.46
CA MET A 155 18.06 -15.72 -32.61
C MET A 155 17.78 -14.30 -32.10
N VAL A 156 17.33 -13.40 -32.98
CA VAL A 156 16.95 -12.02 -32.58
C VAL A 156 15.78 -12.03 -31.62
N LYS A 157 14.73 -12.81 -31.91
CA LYS A 157 13.55 -12.90 -31.03
C LYS A 157 13.93 -13.46 -29.65
N LEU A 158 14.80 -14.46 -29.59
CA LEU A 158 15.30 -14.99 -28.32
C LEU A 158 16.13 -13.96 -27.55
N ALA A 159 17.03 -13.23 -28.23
CA ALA A 159 17.81 -12.16 -27.62
C ALA A 159 16.92 -11.06 -27.03
N ASN A 160 15.83 -10.69 -27.73
CA ASN A 160 14.84 -9.73 -27.23
C ASN A 160 14.05 -10.27 -26.02
N CYS A 161 13.86 -11.58 -25.93
CA CYS A 161 13.19 -12.17 -24.77
C CYS A 161 14.01 -12.02 -23.48
N ILE A 162 15.34 -12.12 -23.59
CA ILE A 162 16.25 -12.02 -22.44
C ILE A 162 16.79 -10.60 -22.21
N GLU A 163 16.62 -9.66 -23.15
CA GLU A 163 17.05 -8.26 -23.01
C GLU A 163 16.68 -7.61 -21.66
N PRO A 164 15.47 -7.79 -21.10
CA PRO A 164 15.08 -7.17 -19.84
C PRO A 164 16.00 -7.51 -18.65
N ILE A 165 16.61 -8.70 -18.64
CA ILE A 165 17.50 -9.17 -17.57
C ILE A 165 18.98 -8.91 -17.85
N LEU A 166 19.33 -8.39 -19.02
CA LEU A 166 20.72 -8.09 -19.37
C LEU A 166 21.20 -6.80 -18.70
N PRO A 167 22.50 -6.72 -18.33
CA PRO A 167 23.11 -5.45 -17.98
C PRO A 167 23.15 -4.53 -19.22
N ASP A 168 23.31 -3.23 -19.03
CA ASP A 168 23.21 -2.25 -20.13
C ASP A 168 24.18 -2.52 -21.28
N LYS A 169 25.40 -2.99 -20.97
CA LYS A 169 26.35 -3.45 -22.00
C LYS A 169 25.77 -4.60 -22.84
N GLY A 170 25.07 -5.54 -22.22
CA GLY A 170 24.40 -6.66 -22.90
C GLY A 170 23.19 -6.21 -23.71
N LYS A 171 22.42 -5.22 -23.24
CA LYS A 171 21.30 -4.62 -24.00
C LYS A 171 21.81 -3.95 -25.28
N VAL A 172 22.90 -3.19 -25.19
CA VAL A 172 23.54 -2.57 -26.37
C VAL A 172 24.00 -3.64 -27.37
N GLN A 173 24.59 -4.73 -26.89
CA GLN A 173 24.99 -5.85 -27.74
C GLN A 173 23.78 -6.55 -28.40
N SER A 174 22.69 -6.75 -27.66
CA SER A 174 21.44 -7.31 -28.20
C SER A 174 20.90 -6.46 -29.37
N ARG A 175 20.86 -5.14 -29.20
CA ARG A 175 20.43 -4.20 -30.26
C ARG A 175 21.35 -4.22 -31.48
N LYS A 176 22.67 -4.31 -31.27
CA LYS A 176 23.63 -4.46 -32.38
C LYS A 176 23.41 -5.76 -33.14
N LEU A 177 23.16 -6.86 -32.44
CA LEU A 177 22.84 -8.15 -33.06
C LEU A 177 21.56 -8.05 -33.91
N GLN A 178 20.52 -7.37 -33.40
CA GLN A 178 19.30 -7.08 -34.16
C GLN A 178 19.59 -6.27 -35.43
N GLN A 179 20.43 -5.24 -35.34
CA GLN A 179 20.82 -4.43 -36.51
C GLN A 179 21.58 -5.25 -37.56
N ILE A 180 22.55 -6.08 -37.14
CA ILE A 180 23.31 -6.94 -38.05
C ILE A 180 22.38 -7.92 -38.78
N VAL A 181 21.45 -8.55 -38.07
CA VAL A 181 20.48 -9.47 -38.68
C VAL A 181 19.55 -8.76 -39.66
N ASN A 182 19.11 -7.54 -39.35
CA ASN A 182 18.29 -6.76 -40.29
C ASN A 182 19.06 -6.42 -41.57
N ILE A 183 20.35 -6.08 -41.47
CA ILE A 183 21.21 -5.81 -42.64
C ILE A 183 21.40 -7.08 -43.48
N MET A 184 21.67 -8.22 -42.84
CA MET A 184 21.84 -9.49 -43.55
C MET A 184 20.59 -9.87 -44.35
N LYS A 185 19.41 -9.72 -43.75
CA LYS A 185 18.13 -9.96 -44.44
C LYS A 185 17.86 -8.98 -45.58
N ALA A 186 18.15 -7.70 -45.38
CA ALA A 186 17.95 -6.68 -46.41
C ALA A 186 18.87 -6.92 -47.64
N SER A 187 20.09 -7.44 -47.42
CA SER A 187 20.98 -7.81 -48.52
C SER A 187 20.48 -9.01 -49.33
N ASP A 188 19.80 -9.95 -48.66
CA ASP A 188 19.25 -11.16 -49.29
C ASP A 188 18.00 -10.86 -50.13
N GLU A 189 17.17 -9.89 -49.69
CA GLU A 189 16.01 -9.43 -50.46
C GLU A 189 16.40 -8.61 -51.70
N SER A 190 17.54 -7.88 -51.65
CA SER A 190 18.07 -7.13 -52.80
C SER A 190 18.69 -8.01 -53.90
N PHE A 191 18.86 -9.31 -53.63
CA PHE A 191 19.47 -10.30 -54.53
C PHE A 191 18.48 -11.32 -55.09
N ARG A 192 17.17 -11.03 -55.09
CA ARG A 192 16.19 -11.86 -55.83
C ARG A 192 16.29 -11.55 -57.33
N PRO A 193 16.82 -12.45 -58.18
CA PRO A 193 16.68 -12.27 -59.61
C PRO A 193 15.19 -12.31 -59.94
N LEU A 194 14.73 -11.28 -60.66
CA LEU A 194 13.41 -11.26 -61.28
C LEU A 194 13.37 -12.43 -62.28
N TYR A 195 12.67 -13.51 -61.91
CA TYR A 195 12.18 -14.54 -62.83
C TYR A 195 10.66 -14.53 -62.80
#